data_AF-A0A516IR41-F1
#
_entry.id   AF-A0A516IR41-F1
#
_cell.length_a   1.000
_cell.length_b   1.000
_cell.length_c   1.000
_cell.angle_alpha   90.00
_cell.angle_beta   90.00
_cell.angle_gamma   90.00
#
_symmetry.space_group_name_H-M   'P 1'
#
loop_
_entity.id
_entity.type
_entity.pdbx_description
1 polymer ?
#
loop_
_entity_poly.entity_id
_entity_poly.type
_entity_poly.pdbx_seq_one_letter_code
_entity_poly.pdbx_strand_id
1 'polypeptide(L)'
;MRRFLLPAMLAGAFLLPTQVAAQSRQAQPQQPSPLAQAAMAGADQPDVLLDIPNLSVEELTIEVANLDVDISLDARLANLLKLTAGANAHVDQVKIGLKGVRAQATLIVRLDNVRAIIERTLQTLDNNPQIVSQLLSTVDNSVGTVGSVANNAVGTVGGVTRSLLRNGQVLDLARAGLTEVSRTVNGQGQTVRQVRNSAGQLLEVVTDAAGKILSSRTLNR
;
A
#
# COMPACT_ATOMS: atom_id res chain seq x y z
N MET A 1 -31.56 -58.13 58.98
CA MET A 1 -32.19 -58.16 57.64
C MET A 1 -31.54 -57.05 56.83
N ARG A 2 -30.37 -57.19 56.19
CA ARG A 2 -29.97 -58.03 55.03
C ARG A 2 -30.88 -57.83 53.80
N ARG A 3 -30.28 -57.18 52.76
CA ARG A 3 -30.28 -57.56 51.33
C ARG A 3 -31.65 -57.37 50.61
N PHE A 4 -31.80 -57.08 49.32
CA PHE A 4 -30.95 -57.16 48.13
C PHE A 4 -31.78 -56.62 46.92
N LEU A 5 -31.08 -56.34 45.80
CA LEU A 5 -31.47 -56.64 44.40
C LEU A 5 -32.47 -55.74 43.63
N LEU A 6 -31.91 -55.17 42.54
CA LEU A 6 -32.51 -54.93 41.21
C LEU A 6 -33.36 -56.13 40.71
N PRO A 7 -34.31 -55.88 39.77
CA PRO A 7 -34.10 -56.28 38.36
C PRO A 7 -34.68 -55.27 37.33
N ALA A 8 -34.00 -55.05 36.20
CA ALA A 8 -34.28 -55.57 34.83
C ALA A 8 -35.53 -54.96 34.15
N MET A 9 -35.36 -54.06 33.16
CA MET A 9 -35.29 -54.30 31.70
C MET A 9 -36.59 -54.83 31.04
N LEU A 10 -37.19 -54.02 30.17
CA LEU A 10 -37.99 -54.35 28.98
C LEU A 10 -38.14 -53.03 28.17
N ALA A 11 -37.32 -52.83 27.13
CA ALA A 11 -37.59 -53.17 25.73
C ALA A 11 -38.75 -52.36 25.11
N GLY A 12 -38.40 -51.30 24.38
CA GLY A 12 -39.30 -50.53 23.54
C GLY A 12 -38.49 -49.77 22.50
N ALA A 13 -38.17 -50.44 21.39
CA ALA A 13 -37.47 -49.86 20.25
C ALA A 13 -38.42 -48.94 19.48
N PHE A 14 -38.29 -47.63 19.68
CA PHE A 14 -38.82 -46.63 18.75
C PHE A 14 -37.68 -46.13 17.86
N LEU A 15 -37.63 -46.62 16.62
CA LEU A 15 -36.85 -46.05 15.53
C LEU A 15 -37.51 -44.72 15.12
N LEU A 16 -36.96 -43.61 15.61
CA LEU A 16 -37.23 -42.29 15.05
C LEU A 16 -36.26 -42.06 13.88
N PRO A 17 -36.73 -41.59 12.70
CA PRO A 17 -35.83 -41.17 11.65
C PRO A 17 -34.98 -40.00 12.16
N THR A 18 -33.65 -40.18 12.16
CA THR A 18 -32.70 -39.10 12.43
C THR A 18 -32.85 -38.07 11.32
N GLN A 19 -33.64 -37.05 11.59
CA GLN A 19 -33.63 -35.79 10.90
C GLN A 19 -32.20 -35.25 10.94
N VAL A 20 -31.52 -35.36 9.79
CA VAL A 20 -30.29 -34.61 9.50
C VAL A 20 -30.74 -33.16 9.40
N ALA A 21 -30.84 -32.53 10.58
CA ALA A 21 -30.96 -31.09 10.67
C ALA A 21 -29.68 -30.55 10.02
N ALA A 22 -29.83 -30.04 8.81
CA ALA A 22 -28.91 -29.08 8.24
C ALA A 22 -28.80 -27.95 9.26
N GLN A 23 -27.83 -28.05 10.16
CA GLN A 23 -27.46 -27.01 11.08
C GLN A 23 -26.99 -25.86 10.21
N SER A 24 -27.91 -24.95 9.94
CA SER A 24 -27.59 -23.56 9.71
C SER A 24 -26.47 -23.21 10.68
N ARG A 25 -25.27 -22.96 10.15
CA ARG A 25 -24.18 -22.32 10.90
C ARG A 25 -24.72 -20.96 11.32
N GLN A 26 -25.43 -20.94 12.44
CA GLN A 26 -25.77 -19.72 13.16
C GLN A 26 -24.42 -19.11 13.52
N ALA A 27 -24.06 -18.03 12.84
CA ALA A 27 -22.96 -17.18 13.24
C ALA A 27 -23.25 -16.78 14.69
N GLN A 28 -22.56 -17.42 15.63
CA GLN A 28 -22.60 -17.00 17.02
C GLN A 28 -22.19 -15.53 17.02
N PRO A 29 -22.99 -14.62 17.61
CA PRO A 29 -22.57 -13.24 17.77
C PRO A 29 -21.22 -13.29 18.48
N GLN A 30 -20.17 -12.84 17.80
CA GLN A 30 -18.82 -12.82 18.35
C GLN A 30 -18.88 -12.03 19.64
N GLN A 31 -18.82 -12.74 20.76
CA GLN A 31 -18.81 -12.09 22.05
C GLN A 31 -17.54 -11.22 22.09
N PRO A 32 -17.69 -9.91 22.38
CA PRO A 32 -16.53 -9.04 22.47
C PRO A 32 -15.56 -9.61 23.50
N SER A 33 -14.27 -9.45 23.29
CA SER A 33 -13.25 -9.89 24.23
C SER A 33 -13.48 -9.25 25.61
N PRO A 34 -13.01 -9.88 26.71
CA PRO A 34 -13.09 -9.31 28.05
C PRO A 34 -12.42 -7.93 28.15
N LEU A 35 -11.40 -7.67 27.32
CA LEU A 35 -10.73 -6.36 27.23
C LEU A 35 -11.64 -5.31 26.58
N ALA A 36 -12.34 -5.67 25.51
CA ALA A 36 -13.30 -4.77 24.87
C ALA A 36 -14.47 -4.46 25.79
N GLN A 37 -14.98 -5.45 26.52
CA GLN A 37 -16.05 -5.27 27.51
C GLN A 37 -15.62 -4.31 28.63
N ALA A 38 -14.40 -4.47 29.15
CA ALA A 38 -13.85 -3.58 30.16
C ALA A 38 -13.66 -2.15 29.65
N ALA A 39 -13.24 -1.99 28.39
CA ALA A 39 -13.10 -0.69 27.75
C ALA A 39 -14.44 0.03 27.53
N MET A 40 -15.50 -0.72 27.22
CA MET A 40 -16.85 -0.18 27.04
C MET A 40 -17.56 0.15 28.36
N ALA A 41 -17.16 -0.48 29.47
CA ALA A 41 -17.73 -0.26 30.80
C ALA A 41 -17.08 0.90 31.58
N GLY A 42 -16.00 1.49 31.05
CA GLY A 42 -15.38 2.69 31.62
C GLY A 42 -16.29 3.92 31.51
N ALA A 43 -16.11 4.89 32.39
CA ALA A 43 -16.84 6.17 32.34
C ALA A 43 -16.50 7.01 31.09
N ASP A 44 -15.38 6.71 30.46
CA ASP A 44 -14.89 7.35 29.25
C ASP A 44 -14.81 6.31 28.13
N GLN A 45 -15.74 6.39 27.19
CA GLN A 45 -15.87 5.43 26.10
C GLN A 45 -14.75 5.68 25.08
N PRO A 46 -14.02 4.65 24.63
CA PRO A 46 -12.95 4.83 23.66
C PRO A 46 -13.49 5.33 22.32
N ASP A 47 -12.78 6.29 21.70
CA ASP A 47 -13.10 6.78 20.36
C ASP A 47 -12.91 5.70 19.28
N VAL A 48 -11.94 4.81 19.47
CA VAL A 48 -11.72 3.65 18.59
C VAL A 48 -11.64 2.40 19.45
N LEU A 49 -12.54 1.46 19.19
CA LEU A 49 -12.49 0.11 19.74
C LEU A 49 -12.52 -0.88 18.58
N LEU A 50 -11.41 -1.57 18.36
CA LEU A 50 -11.29 -2.64 17.39
C LEU A 50 -11.03 -3.95 18.14
N ASP A 51 -11.98 -4.86 18.08
CA ASP A 51 -11.86 -6.17 18.70
C ASP A 51 -11.82 -7.27 17.63
N ILE A 52 -10.74 -8.06 17.64
CA ILE A 52 -10.47 -9.14 16.71
C ILE A 52 -10.39 -10.43 17.55
N PRO A 53 -11.53 -11.10 17.79
CA PRO A 53 -11.59 -12.28 18.65
C PRO A 53 -10.94 -13.53 18.03
N ASN A 54 -10.66 -13.52 16.72
CA ASN A 54 -10.02 -14.63 16.01
C ASN A 54 -8.97 -14.09 15.03
N LEU A 55 -7.80 -13.71 15.53
CA LEU A 55 -6.65 -13.38 14.72
C LEU A 55 -5.86 -14.66 14.41
N SER A 56 -5.75 -15.03 13.14
CA SER A 56 -4.93 -16.16 12.72
C SER A 56 -3.80 -15.66 11.83
N VAL A 57 -2.57 -16.00 12.21
CA VAL A 57 -1.35 -15.66 11.49
C VAL A 57 -0.66 -16.95 11.07
N GLU A 58 -0.32 -17.05 9.80
CA GLU A 58 0.31 -18.26 9.24
C GLU A 58 1.74 -18.45 9.79
N GLU A 59 2.51 -17.37 9.86
CA GLU A 59 3.88 -17.39 10.37
C GLU A 59 4.19 -16.08 11.12
N LEU A 60 4.77 -16.21 12.30
CA LEU A 60 5.23 -15.11 13.14
C LEU A 60 6.71 -15.33 13.44
N THR A 61 7.55 -14.42 12.96
CA THR A 61 9.00 -14.44 13.24
C THR A 61 9.32 -13.35 14.27
N ILE A 62 9.94 -13.74 15.38
CA ILE A 62 10.38 -12.85 16.44
C ILE A 62 11.92 -12.90 16.46
N GLU A 63 12.56 -11.76 16.26
CA GLU A 63 14.01 -11.62 16.32
C GLU A 63 14.35 -10.77 17.55
N VAL A 64 15.11 -11.35 18.48
CA VAL A 64 15.50 -10.71 19.75
C VAL A 64 17.02 -10.68 19.82
N ALA A 65 17.58 -9.53 20.19
CA ALA A 65 19.00 -9.38 20.47
C ALA A 65 19.23 -9.31 21.98
N ASN A 66 20.37 -9.82 22.45
CA ASN A 66 20.81 -9.82 23.85
C ASN A 66 19.75 -10.44 24.79
N LEU A 67 19.34 -11.68 24.50
CA LEU A 67 18.39 -12.43 25.32
C LEU A 67 19.12 -13.10 26.48
N ASP A 68 18.86 -12.62 27.70
CA ASP A 68 19.22 -13.31 28.94
C ASP A 68 18.11 -14.31 29.31
N VAL A 69 18.52 -15.55 29.57
CA VAL A 69 17.62 -16.66 29.91
C VAL A 69 18.05 -17.28 31.23
N ASP A 70 17.15 -17.23 32.20
CA ASP A 70 17.28 -17.95 33.46
C ASP A 70 16.41 -19.21 33.44
N ILE A 71 17.04 -20.37 33.50
CA ILE A 71 16.38 -21.68 33.52
C ILE A 71 16.51 -22.26 34.92
N SER A 72 15.40 -22.54 35.57
CA SER A 72 15.35 -23.22 36.87
C SER A 72 14.53 -24.50 36.76
N LEU A 73 15.11 -25.63 37.16
CA LEU A 73 14.48 -26.94 37.22
C LEU A 73 14.42 -27.41 38.67
N ASP A 74 13.21 -27.52 39.24
CA ASP A 74 12.95 -28.25 40.49
C ASP A 74 12.15 -29.50 40.13
N ALA A 75 12.79 -30.67 40.21
CA ALA A 75 12.16 -31.96 39.96
C ALA A 75 12.21 -32.82 41.24
N ARG A 76 11.06 -33.32 41.67
CA ARG A 76 10.93 -34.19 42.85
C ARG A 76 10.26 -35.50 42.44
N LEU A 77 10.94 -36.61 42.69
CA LEU A 77 10.39 -37.95 42.54
C LEU A 77 10.24 -38.59 43.93
N ALA A 78 9.04 -38.43 44.48
CA ALA A 78 8.64 -38.95 45.80
C ALA A 78 9.76 -38.77 46.85
N ASN A 79 10.19 -39.88 47.46
CA ASN A 79 11.24 -39.89 48.48
C ASN A 79 12.61 -40.32 47.91
N LEU A 80 12.73 -40.49 46.58
CA LEU A 80 13.90 -41.08 45.95
C LEU A 80 14.83 -40.04 45.34
N LEU A 81 14.27 -38.96 44.77
CA LEU A 81 15.09 -37.96 44.09
C LEU A 81 14.52 -36.55 44.31
N LYS A 82 15.40 -35.63 44.70
CA LYS A 82 15.17 -34.20 44.61
C LYS A 82 16.31 -33.61 43.78
N LEU A 83 15.98 -33.06 42.62
CA LEU A 83 16.90 -32.39 41.71
C LEU A 83 16.52 -30.91 41.64
N THR A 84 17.44 -30.05 42.02
CA THR A 84 17.33 -28.60 41.82
C THR A 84 18.52 -28.17 40.97
N ALA A 85 18.25 -27.59 39.80
CA ALA A 85 19.27 -27.10 38.88
C ALA A 85 18.88 -25.71 38.38
N GLY A 86 19.85 -24.80 38.31
CA GLY A 86 19.70 -23.48 37.70
C GLY A 86 20.77 -23.30 36.64
N ALA A 87 20.41 -22.68 35.52
CA ALA A 87 21.33 -22.30 34.46
C ALA A 87 20.95 -20.91 33.94
N ASN A 88 21.95 -20.06 33.75
CA ASN A 88 21.83 -18.76 33.11
C ASN A 88 22.51 -18.83 31.74
N ALA A 89 21.86 -18.27 30.72
CA ALA A 89 22.39 -18.21 29.37
C ALA A 89 22.21 -16.80 28.81
N HIS A 90 23.27 -16.24 28.25
CA HIS A 90 23.22 -15.01 27.48
C HIS A 90 23.26 -15.36 26.00
N VAL A 91 22.34 -14.82 25.21
CA VAL A 91 22.24 -15.11 23.78
C VAL A 91 22.20 -13.81 22.99
N ASP A 92 23.23 -13.55 22.20
CA ASP A 92 23.38 -12.29 21.45
C ASP A 92 22.23 -12.06 20.45
N GLN A 93 21.77 -13.12 19.78
CA GLN A 93 20.68 -13.04 18.82
C GLN A 93 19.89 -14.35 18.76
N VAL A 94 18.57 -14.24 18.86
CA VAL A 94 17.61 -15.35 18.76
C VAL A 94 16.58 -15.03 17.70
N LYS A 95 16.31 -16.00 16.83
CA LYS A 95 15.22 -15.97 15.86
C LYS A 95 14.22 -17.08 16.17
N ILE A 96 12.99 -16.70 16.50
CA ILE A 96 11.90 -17.61 16.86
C ILE A 96 10.85 -17.55 15.75
N GLY A 97 10.66 -18.65 15.03
CA GLY A 97 9.61 -18.80 14.03
C GLY A 97 8.44 -19.61 14.60
N LEU A 98 7.25 -19.02 14.65
CA LEU A 98 6.00 -19.66 15.09
C LEU A 98 5.09 -19.83 13.89
N LYS A 99 4.56 -21.04 13.67
CA LYS A 99 3.62 -21.33 12.57
C LYS A 99 2.21 -21.55 13.11
N GLY A 100 1.20 -21.04 12.41
CA GLY A 100 -0.22 -21.22 12.73
C GLY A 100 -0.63 -20.59 14.06
N VAL A 101 -0.21 -19.34 14.29
CA VAL A 101 -0.52 -18.59 15.51
C VAL A 101 -1.99 -18.20 15.50
N ARG A 102 -2.72 -18.54 16.57
CA ARG A 102 -4.08 -18.06 16.83
C ARG A 102 -4.05 -17.17 18.06
N ALA A 103 -4.57 -15.96 17.92
CA ALA A 103 -4.56 -14.93 18.93
C ALA A 103 -5.89 -14.17 18.95
N GLN A 104 -6.06 -13.36 19.99
CA GLN A 104 -7.13 -12.38 20.10
C GLN A 104 -6.45 -11.02 20.21
N ALA A 105 -6.92 -10.03 19.45
CA ALA A 105 -6.33 -8.70 19.44
C ALA A 105 -7.41 -7.65 19.67
N THR A 106 -7.21 -6.80 20.67
CA THR A 106 -8.13 -5.71 21.00
C THR A 106 -7.34 -4.40 21.04
N LEU A 107 -7.72 -3.46 20.19
CA LEU A 107 -7.16 -2.12 20.11
C LEU A 107 -8.18 -1.12 20.68
N ILE A 108 -7.78 -0.43 21.75
CA ILE A 108 -8.57 0.58 22.44
C ILE A 108 -7.81 1.91 22.30
N VAL A 109 -8.40 2.91 21.65
CA VAL A 109 -7.81 4.24 21.46
C VAL A 109 -8.74 5.30 22.05
N ARG A 110 -8.16 6.17 22.87
CA ARG A 110 -8.78 7.40 23.38
C ARG A 110 -8.06 8.59 22.75
N LEU A 111 -8.80 9.50 22.13
CA LEU A 111 -8.32 10.61 21.31
C LEU A 111 -8.43 11.96 22.02
N ASP A 112 -8.43 11.99 23.35
CA ASP A 112 -8.50 13.20 24.19
C ASP A 112 -7.51 14.29 23.76
N ASN A 113 -6.35 13.86 23.25
CA ASN A 113 -5.26 14.73 22.83
C ASN A 113 -5.29 15.12 21.33
N VAL A 114 -6.13 14.50 20.50
CA VAL A 114 -6.21 14.86 19.08
C VAL A 114 -6.74 16.28 18.91
N ARG A 115 -7.72 16.67 19.73
CA ARG A 115 -8.19 18.06 19.78
C ARG A 115 -7.06 19.03 20.13
N ALA A 116 -6.24 18.70 21.15
CA ALA A 116 -5.11 19.53 21.55
C ALA A 116 -4.02 19.61 20.47
N ILE A 117 -3.80 18.52 19.72
CA ILE A 117 -2.89 18.51 18.56
C ILE A 117 -3.45 19.40 17.45
N ILE A 118 -4.73 19.27 17.10
CA ILE A 118 -5.35 20.10 16.06
C ILE A 118 -5.29 21.57 16.47
N GLU A 119 -5.67 21.91 17.70
CA GLU A 119 -5.61 23.27 18.24
C GLU A 119 -4.17 23.82 18.21
N ARG A 120 -3.17 23.02 18.60
CA ARG A 120 -1.75 23.41 18.49
C ARG A 120 -1.29 23.57 17.05
N THR A 121 -1.75 22.75 16.11
CA THR A 121 -1.41 22.90 14.69
C THR A 121 -2.07 24.12 14.07
N LEU A 122 -3.33 24.41 14.40
CA LEU A 122 -4.02 25.63 13.98
C LEU A 122 -3.37 26.86 14.59
N GLN A 123 -3.00 26.81 15.87
CA GLN A 123 -2.26 27.88 16.54
C GLN A 123 -0.84 28.05 15.98
N THR A 124 -0.18 26.96 15.55
CA THR A 124 1.11 27.03 14.86
C THR A 124 0.96 27.67 13.48
N LEU A 125 -0.11 27.35 12.75
CA LEU A 125 -0.41 27.96 11.45
C LEU A 125 -0.77 29.44 11.58
N ASP A 126 -1.55 29.80 12.59
CA ASP A 126 -1.93 31.17 12.96
C ASP A 126 -0.71 32.02 13.34
N ASN A 127 0.18 31.47 14.16
CA ASN A 127 1.42 32.14 14.55
C ASN A 127 2.52 32.15 13.47
N ASN A 128 2.34 31.39 12.38
CA ASN A 128 3.34 31.28 11.29
C ASN A 128 2.67 31.43 9.91
N PRO A 129 2.08 32.60 9.59
CA PRO A 129 1.40 32.84 8.31
C PRO A 129 2.33 32.72 7.10
N GLN A 130 3.65 32.85 7.31
CA GLN A 130 4.67 32.57 6.29
C GLN A 130 4.50 31.18 5.64
N ILE A 131 4.09 30.15 6.39
CA ILE A 131 3.94 28.77 5.86
C ILE A 131 2.82 28.72 4.81
N VAL A 132 1.70 29.40 5.06
CA VAL A 132 0.56 29.47 4.13
C VAL A 132 0.96 30.24 2.87
N SER A 133 1.68 31.35 3.01
CA SER A 133 2.10 32.17 1.87
C SER A 133 3.06 31.43 0.91
N GLN A 134 3.95 30.61 1.44
CA GLN A 134 4.89 29.80 0.65
C GLN A 134 4.19 28.66 -0.09
N LEU A 135 3.22 28.01 0.57
CA LEU A 135 2.41 26.96 -0.05
C LEU A 135 1.49 27.52 -1.14
N LEU A 136 0.84 28.66 -0.90
CA LEU A 136 -0.02 29.32 -1.89
C LEU A 136 0.79 29.78 -3.10
N SER A 137 1.97 30.35 -2.88
CA SER A 137 2.90 30.73 -3.96
C SER A 137 3.35 29.51 -4.78
N THR A 138 3.58 28.36 -4.14
CA THR A 138 3.98 27.13 -4.83
C THR A 138 2.84 26.53 -5.66
N VAL A 139 1.61 26.58 -5.14
CA VAL A 139 0.41 26.12 -5.87
C VAL A 139 0.09 27.05 -7.05
N ASP A 140 0.14 28.37 -6.87
CA ASP A 140 -0.07 29.36 -7.94
C ASP A 140 0.99 29.25 -9.05
N ASN A 141 2.26 29.03 -8.67
CA ASN A 141 3.33 28.78 -9.64
C ASN A 141 3.11 27.46 -10.41
N SER A 142 2.63 26.40 -9.74
CA SER A 142 2.40 25.10 -10.38
C SER A 142 1.19 25.13 -11.34
N VAL A 143 0.08 25.76 -10.93
CA VAL A 143 -1.11 25.92 -11.78
C VAL A 143 -0.85 26.91 -12.93
N GLY A 144 -0.16 28.02 -12.66
CA GLY A 144 0.26 28.99 -13.67
C GLY A 144 1.24 28.41 -14.69
N THR A 145 2.15 27.52 -14.27
CA THR A 145 3.08 26.83 -15.18
C THR A 145 2.36 25.82 -16.06
N VAL A 146 1.46 25.00 -15.52
CA VAL A 146 0.70 24.03 -16.34
C VAL A 146 -0.24 24.75 -17.31
N GLY A 147 -0.90 25.83 -16.89
CA GLY A 147 -1.74 26.66 -17.76
C GLY A 147 -0.94 27.39 -18.86
N SER A 148 0.25 27.90 -18.53
CA SER A 148 1.11 28.61 -19.48
C SER A 148 1.84 27.66 -20.44
N VAL A 149 2.22 26.46 -20.00
CA VAL A 149 2.83 25.44 -20.85
C VAL A 149 1.81 24.86 -21.82
N ALA A 150 0.58 24.60 -21.39
CA ALA A 150 -0.49 24.15 -22.28
C ALA A 150 -0.81 25.20 -23.37
N ASN A 151 -0.84 26.49 -23.02
CA ASN A 151 -1.20 27.55 -23.96
C ASN A 151 -0.03 27.98 -24.88
N ASN A 152 1.21 27.99 -24.37
CA ASN A 152 2.39 28.30 -25.20
C ASN A 152 2.85 27.13 -26.07
N ALA A 153 2.60 25.87 -25.68
CA ALA A 153 2.96 24.72 -26.51
C ALA A 153 2.11 24.64 -27.78
N VAL A 154 0.84 25.06 -27.76
CA VAL A 154 -0.03 25.01 -28.95
C VAL A 154 0.26 26.18 -29.91
N GLY A 155 0.54 27.38 -29.40
CA GLY A 155 0.82 28.56 -30.21
C GLY A 155 2.27 28.64 -30.75
N THR A 156 3.25 28.23 -29.95
CA THR A 156 4.67 28.40 -30.30
C THR A 156 5.17 27.30 -31.23
N VAL A 157 4.68 26.05 -31.09
CA VAL A 157 5.14 24.91 -31.90
C VAL A 157 4.90 25.12 -33.39
N GLY A 158 3.80 25.77 -33.79
CA GLY A 158 3.55 26.13 -35.19
C GLY A 158 4.54 27.16 -35.77
N GLY A 159 5.13 28.02 -34.93
CA GLY A 159 6.13 29.03 -35.31
C GLY A 159 7.57 28.53 -35.23
N VAL A 160 7.93 27.77 -34.18
CA VAL A 160 9.28 27.22 -34.03
C VAL A 160 9.57 26.08 -35.01
N THR A 161 8.57 25.28 -35.41
CA THR A 161 8.76 24.26 -36.47
C THR A 161 9.28 24.90 -37.76
N ARG A 162 8.76 26.06 -38.18
CA ARG A 162 9.25 26.77 -39.37
C ARG A 162 10.65 27.36 -39.18
N SER A 163 10.98 27.75 -37.95
CA SER A 163 12.28 28.32 -37.58
C SER A 163 13.41 27.28 -37.61
N LEU A 164 13.08 26.03 -37.26
CA LEU A 164 14.00 24.88 -37.19
C LEU A 164 14.11 24.10 -38.51
N LEU A 165 13.15 24.26 -39.41
CA LEU A 165 13.15 23.61 -40.73
C LEU A 165 13.81 24.47 -41.84
N ARG A 166 14.73 25.37 -41.46
CA ARG A 166 15.41 26.23 -42.44
C ARG A 166 16.48 25.47 -43.22
N ASN A 167 16.58 25.81 -44.50
CA ASN A 167 17.62 25.31 -45.39
C ASN A 167 19.00 25.56 -44.75
N GLY A 168 19.77 24.50 -44.60
CA GLY A 168 21.10 24.54 -44.03
C GLY A 168 21.21 24.19 -42.54
N GLN A 169 20.12 23.89 -41.83
CA GLN A 169 20.17 23.38 -40.46
C GLN A 169 20.10 21.85 -40.41
N VAL A 170 20.66 21.21 -39.39
CA VAL A 170 20.51 19.76 -39.18
C VAL A 170 19.09 19.49 -38.66
N LEU A 171 18.42 18.51 -39.28
CA LEU A 171 17.05 18.14 -38.91
C LEU A 171 17.01 17.41 -37.57
N ASP A 172 16.33 18.00 -36.58
CA ASP A 172 16.04 17.40 -35.27
C ASP A 172 14.52 17.27 -35.06
N LEU A 173 14.00 16.07 -35.25
CA LEU A 173 12.57 15.77 -35.14
C LEU A 173 12.03 15.95 -33.72
N ALA A 174 12.82 15.57 -32.72
CA ALA A 174 12.41 15.63 -31.32
C ALA A 174 12.29 17.08 -30.86
N ARG A 175 13.27 17.92 -31.21
CA ARG A 175 13.22 19.36 -30.90
C ARG A 175 12.17 20.12 -31.70
N ALA A 176 11.90 19.70 -32.93
CA ALA A 176 10.89 20.32 -33.77
C ALA A 176 9.45 19.86 -33.45
N GLY A 177 9.25 18.90 -32.54
CA GLY A 177 7.92 18.36 -32.23
C GLY A 177 7.29 17.63 -33.41
N LEU A 178 8.11 16.97 -34.22
CA LEU A 178 7.74 16.31 -35.47
C LEU A 178 7.81 14.78 -35.32
N THR A 179 6.76 14.09 -35.75
CA THR A 179 6.71 12.63 -35.78
C THR A 179 7.02 12.14 -37.19
N GLU A 180 8.00 11.26 -37.37
CA GLU A 180 8.30 10.67 -38.68
C GLU A 180 7.19 9.72 -39.13
N VAL A 181 6.69 9.94 -40.34
CA VAL A 181 5.64 9.12 -40.98
C VAL A 181 6.24 8.22 -42.05
N SER A 182 7.20 8.72 -42.83
CA SER A 182 7.87 7.94 -43.87
C SER A 182 9.28 8.49 -44.15
N ARG A 183 10.18 7.61 -44.59
CA ARG A 183 11.57 7.94 -44.96
C ARG A 183 11.98 7.18 -46.22
N THR A 184 12.49 7.90 -47.20
CA THR A 184 13.00 7.35 -48.46
C THR A 184 14.28 8.06 -48.86
N VAL A 185 15.23 7.34 -49.46
CA VAL A 185 16.46 7.92 -50.02
C VAL A 185 16.32 7.98 -51.54
N ASN A 186 16.58 9.15 -52.13
CA ASN A 186 16.51 9.32 -53.59
C ASN A 186 17.81 8.88 -54.28
N GLY A 187 17.80 8.80 -55.61
CA GLY A 187 18.99 8.43 -56.41
C GLY A 187 20.16 9.42 -56.33
N GLN A 188 19.99 10.55 -55.64
CA GLN A 188 21.04 11.55 -55.39
C GLN A 188 21.64 11.42 -53.98
N GLY A 189 21.27 10.39 -53.22
CA GLY A 189 21.76 10.15 -51.85
C GLY A 189 21.14 11.08 -50.79
N GLN A 190 20.06 11.79 -51.12
CA GLN A 190 19.34 12.65 -50.18
C GLN A 190 18.22 11.88 -49.50
N THR A 191 17.97 12.16 -48.22
CA THR A 191 16.90 11.53 -47.45
C THR A 191 15.66 12.42 -47.44
N VAL A 192 14.58 11.96 -48.06
CA VAL A 192 13.26 12.56 -48.03
C VAL A 192 12.48 11.96 -46.86
N ARG A 193 12.01 12.82 -45.95
CA ARG A 193 11.21 12.41 -44.78
C ARG A 193 9.86 13.09 -44.83
N GLN A 194 8.80 12.32 -44.66
CA GLN A 194 7.48 12.85 -44.38
C GLN A 194 7.28 12.84 -42.87
N VAL A 195 6.97 13.99 -42.30
CA VAL A 195 6.84 14.21 -40.86
C VAL A 195 5.53 14.90 -40.55
N ARG A 196 4.91 14.54 -39.43
CA ARG A 196 3.65 15.14 -38.98
C ARG A 196 3.91 16.03 -37.78
N ASN A 197 3.37 17.25 -37.80
CA ASN A 197 3.43 18.12 -36.64
C ASN A 197 2.31 17.81 -35.63
N SER A 198 2.39 18.37 -34.43
CA SER A 198 1.38 18.18 -33.38
C SER A 198 -0.01 18.73 -33.75
N ALA A 199 -0.10 19.64 -34.72
CA ALA A 199 -1.35 20.14 -35.30
C ALA A 199 -1.94 19.20 -36.38
N GLY A 200 -1.29 18.06 -36.65
CA GLY A 200 -1.76 17.05 -37.57
C GLY A 200 -1.41 17.29 -39.05
N GLN A 201 -0.71 18.38 -39.38
CA GLN A 201 -0.26 18.71 -40.74
C GLN A 201 0.94 17.85 -41.15
N LEU A 202 0.99 17.44 -42.42
CA LEU A 202 2.09 16.67 -42.98
C LEU A 202 3.09 17.60 -43.67
N LEU A 203 4.37 17.41 -43.40
CA LEU A 203 5.48 18.15 -44.01
C LEU A 203 6.42 17.15 -44.67
N GLU A 204 6.97 17.53 -45.81
CA GLU A 204 8.08 16.84 -46.45
C GLU A 204 9.37 17.62 -46.21
N VAL A 205 10.38 16.95 -45.68
CA VAL A 205 11.70 17.51 -45.40
C VAL A 205 12.75 16.69 -46.12
N VAL A 206 13.50 17.33 -47.02
CA VAL A 206 14.61 16.71 -47.73
C VAL A 206 15.92 17.10 -47.05
N THR A 207 16.74 16.11 -46.75
CA THR A 207 18.04 16.27 -46.09
C THR A 207 19.17 15.68 -46.93
N ASP A 208 20.37 16.26 -46.82
CA ASP A 208 21.58 15.69 -47.41
C ASP A 208 22.09 14.46 -46.61
N ALA A 209 23.20 13.87 -47.05
CA ALA A 209 23.83 12.73 -46.38
C ALA A 209 24.33 13.06 -44.95
N ALA A 210 24.50 14.34 -44.61
CA ALA A 210 24.88 14.83 -43.29
C ALA A 210 23.66 15.20 -42.42
N GLY A 211 22.43 14.99 -42.91
CA GLY A 211 21.19 15.31 -42.19
C GLY A 211 20.82 16.80 -42.22
N LYS A 212 21.46 17.59 -43.08
CA LYS A 212 21.18 19.02 -43.25
C LYS A 212 19.98 19.22 -44.16
N ILE A 213 19.04 20.07 -43.77
CA ILE A 213 17.82 20.38 -44.51
C ILE A 213 18.19 21.11 -45.80
N LEU A 214 17.79 20.54 -46.94
CA LEU A 214 17.90 21.13 -48.26
C LEU A 214 16.61 21.83 -48.66
N SER A 215 15.47 21.24 -48.30
CA SER A 215 14.15 21.82 -48.52
C SER A 215 13.16 21.29 -47.49
N SER A 216 12.16 22.11 -47.17
CA SER A 216 10.99 21.71 -46.41
C SER A 216 9.73 22.29 -47.04
N ARG A 217 8.68 21.49 -47.20
CA ARG A 217 7.38 21.95 -47.72
C ARG A 217 6.23 21.26 -47.01
N THR A 218 5.15 21.98 -46.77
CA THR A 218 3.91 21.40 -46.26
C THR A 218 3.18 20.63 -47.35
N LEU A 219 2.80 19.39 -47.07
CA LEU A 219 1.94 18.56 -47.90
C LEU A 219 0.49 18.81 -47.46
N ASN A 220 -0.20 19.72 -48.14
CA ASN A 220 -1.64 19.83 -48.03
C ASN A 220 -2.27 18.69 -48.85
N ARG A 221 -3.13 17.89 -48.22
CA ARG A 221 -4.06 17.01 -48.94
C ARG A 221 -5.29 17.79 -49.35
#